data_AF-A0A2V7XSS0-F1
#
_entry.id   AF-A0A2V7XSS0-F1
#
_cell.length_a   1.000
_cell.length_b   1.000
_cell.length_c   1.000
_cell.angle_alpha   90.00
_cell.angle_beta   90.00
_cell.angle_gamma   90.00
#
_symmetry.space_group_name_H-M   'P 1'
#
loop_
_entity.id
_entity.type
_entity.pdbx_description
1 polymer ?
#
loop_
_entity_poly.entity_id
_entity_poly.type
_entity_poly.pdbx_seq_one_letter_code
_entity_poly.pdbx_strand_id
1 'polypeptide(L)'
;MKSALIVLVLADALTGTWTLNRGRTHYGGGADARQRETMTCESERQRVHCTVNSQRADGRWFLGNFVAAYDGRPHSVTGIPDVDSVSLRTIDNQSVDATFNLNSKAVFAYRAVQSDDGHSLTFVAVDPQSRKILKSVVVYDRK
;
A
#
# COMPACT_ATOMS: atom_id res chain seq x y z
N MET A 1 -4.08 -23.85 36.24
CA MET A 1 -4.24 -22.56 35.54
C MET A 1 -3.74 -22.74 34.12
N LYS A 2 -4.63 -22.72 33.12
CA LYS A 2 -4.20 -22.78 31.71
C LYS A 2 -3.78 -21.38 31.30
N SER A 3 -2.49 -21.18 31.05
CA SER A 3 -1.96 -19.93 30.49
C SER A 3 -2.61 -19.71 29.12
N ALA A 4 -3.42 -18.65 29.01
CA ALA A 4 -3.90 -18.18 27.73
C ALA A 4 -2.73 -17.47 27.04
N LEU A 5 -2.25 -18.06 25.94
CA LEU A 5 -1.32 -17.39 25.04
C LEU A 5 -2.12 -16.29 24.32
N ILE A 6 -1.93 -15.04 24.73
CA ILE A 6 -2.43 -13.89 23.95
C ILE A 6 -1.57 -13.85 22.69
N VAL A 7 -2.11 -14.38 21.59
CA VAL A 7 -1.57 -14.11 20.27
C VAL A 7 -1.96 -12.67 19.96
N LEU A 8 -1.01 -11.75 20.11
CA LEU A 8 -1.16 -10.41 19.56
C LEU A 8 -1.15 -10.57 18.04
N VAL A 9 -2.33 -10.63 17.43
CA VAL A 9 -2.44 -10.46 15.97
C VAL A 9 -2.05 -9.02 15.74
N LEU A 10 -0.82 -8.79 15.27
CA LEU A 10 -0.41 -7.48 14.77
C LEU A 10 -1.41 -7.11 13.68
N ALA A 11 -2.11 -6.00 13.86
CA ALA A 11 -2.96 -5.45 12.83
C ALA A 11 -2.10 -5.23 11.59
N ASP A 12 -2.48 -5.88 10.50
CA ASP A 12 -1.88 -5.65 9.21
C ASP A 12 -2.58 -4.41 8.63
N ALA A 13 -1.88 -3.28 8.69
CA ALA A 13 -2.43 -1.97 8.28
C ALA A 13 -2.98 -1.97 6.84
N LEU A 14 -2.51 -2.88 5.98
CA LEU A 14 -2.95 -2.97 4.59
C LEU A 14 -4.15 -3.91 4.42
N THR A 15 -4.35 -4.88 5.31
CA THR A 15 -5.40 -5.89 5.16
C THR A 15 -6.81 -5.27 5.11
N GLY A 16 -7.59 -5.71 4.13
CA GLY A 16 -8.94 -5.22 3.87
C GLY A 16 -9.25 -5.09 2.38
N THR A 17 -10.50 -4.75 2.09
CA THR A 17 -10.93 -4.33 0.75
C THR A 17 -11.16 -2.83 0.75
N TRP A 18 -10.48 -2.13 -0.14
CA TRP A 18 -10.35 -0.67 -0.15
C TRP A 18 -10.81 -0.11 -1.49
N THR A 19 -11.53 1.01 -1.45
CA THR A 19 -11.97 1.74 -2.65
C THR A 19 -11.46 3.17 -2.59
N LEU A 20 -10.89 3.65 -3.70
CA LEU A 20 -10.40 5.02 -3.81
C LEU A 20 -11.48 6.04 -3.46
N ASN A 21 -11.20 6.88 -2.46
CA ASN A 21 -11.98 8.06 -2.15
C ASN A 21 -11.38 9.28 -2.89
N ARG A 22 -11.95 9.62 -4.04
CA ARG A 22 -11.49 10.78 -4.84
C ARG A 22 -11.74 12.11 -4.13
N GLY A 23 -12.78 12.21 -3.30
CA GLY A 23 -13.11 13.45 -2.58
C GLY A 23 -12.10 13.79 -1.48
N ARG A 24 -11.42 12.78 -0.91
CA ARG A 24 -10.39 12.94 0.12
C ARG A 24 -8.96 12.82 -0.41
N THR A 25 -8.79 12.44 -1.68
CA THR A 25 -7.49 12.27 -2.32
C THR A 25 -6.98 13.59 -2.90
N HIS A 26 -5.70 13.86 -2.73
CA HIS A 26 -4.99 14.98 -3.33
C HIS A 26 -3.74 14.50 -4.07
N TYR A 27 -3.60 14.85 -5.34
CA TYR A 27 -2.42 14.53 -6.15
C TYR A 27 -1.53 15.76 -6.28
N GLY A 28 -0.27 15.63 -5.84
CA GLY A 28 0.77 16.60 -6.12
C GLY A 28 1.18 16.59 -7.60
N GLY A 29 1.88 17.66 -8.03
CA GLY A 29 2.34 17.79 -9.40
C GLY A 29 3.22 16.62 -9.85
N GLY A 30 2.96 16.11 -11.05
CA GLY A 30 3.69 14.97 -11.63
C GLY A 30 3.21 13.58 -11.17
N ALA A 31 2.24 13.49 -10.26
CA ALA A 31 1.68 12.21 -9.85
C ALA A 31 0.77 11.60 -10.94
N ASP A 32 0.89 10.29 -11.15
CA ASP A 32 -0.02 9.52 -11.99
C ASP A 32 -1.37 9.32 -11.28
N ALA A 33 -2.30 10.24 -11.55
CA ALA A 33 -3.58 10.33 -10.85
C ALA A 33 -4.47 9.11 -11.16
N ARG A 34 -5.09 8.53 -10.12
CA ARG A 34 -6.08 7.46 -10.25
C ARG A 34 -7.47 8.05 -10.47
N GLN A 35 -8.17 7.55 -11.47
CA GLN A 35 -9.58 7.83 -11.69
C GLN A 35 -10.48 6.90 -10.89
N ARG A 36 -10.14 5.61 -10.82
CA ARG A 36 -10.81 4.60 -9.99
C ARG A 36 -9.77 3.60 -9.54
N GLU A 37 -9.85 3.13 -8.30
CA GLU A 37 -9.02 2.03 -7.85
C GLU A 37 -9.73 1.23 -6.77
N THR A 38 -9.59 -0.08 -6.82
CA THR A 38 -9.90 -0.98 -5.71
C THR A 38 -8.68 -1.82 -5.38
N MET A 39 -8.41 -1.99 -4.09
CA MET A 39 -7.32 -2.81 -3.59
C MET A 39 -7.87 -3.81 -2.58
N THR A 40 -7.60 -5.09 -2.78
CA THR A 40 -7.89 -6.15 -1.81
C THR A 40 -6.58 -6.69 -1.31
N CYS A 41 -6.36 -6.63 0.00
CA CYS A 41 -5.17 -7.14 0.65
C CYS A 41 -5.58 -8.15 1.72
N GLU A 42 -5.00 -9.35 1.67
CA GLU A 42 -5.29 -10.46 2.57
C GLU A 42 -4.01 -10.91 3.27
N SER A 43 -4.12 -11.24 4.55
CA SER A 43 -3.00 -11.80 5.30
C SER A 43 -2.76 -13.25 4.90
N GLU A 44 -1.53 -13.58 4.53
CA GLU A 44 -1.08 -14.91 4.16
C GLU A 44 0.17 -15.29 4.96
N ARG A 45 0.01 -16.01 6.08
CA ARG A 45 1.12 -16.60 6.86
C ARG A 45 2.31 -15.62 7.10
N GLN A 46 2.04 -14.43 7.64
CA GLN A 46 2.98 -13.31 7.89
C GLN A 46 3.38 -12.46 6.66
N ARG A 47 2.79 -12.72 5.50
CA ARG A 47 2.86 -11.88 4.31
C ARG A 47 1.50 -11.23 4.09
N VAL A 48 1.47 -10.25 3.21
CA VAL A 48 0.24 -9.70 2.65
C VAL A 48 0.20 -10.00 1.16
N HIS A 49 -0.93 -10.50 0.69
CA HIS A 49 -1.25 -10.66 -0.72
C HIS A 49 -2.20 -9.54 -1.12
N CYS A 50 -1.75 -8.65 -2.00
CA CYS A 50 -2.56 -7.52 -2.46
C CYS A 50 -2.81 -7.59 -3.97
N THR A 51 -4.08 -7.49 -4.35
CA THR A 51 -4.53 -7.28 -5.72
C THR A 51 -5.01 -5.85 -5.90
N VAL A 52 -4.55 -5.17 -6.95
CA VAL A 52 -4.85 -3.77 -7.25
C VAL A 52 -5.48 -3.67 -8.64
N ASN A 53 -6.72 -3.20 -8.72
CA ASN A 53 -7.41 -2.92 -9.97
C ASN A 53 -7.55 -1.40 -10.11
N SER A 54 -6.85 -0.82 -11.08
CA SER A 54 -6.70 0.64 -11.18
C SER A 54 -6.95 1.14 -12.59
N GLN A 55 -7.71 2.23 -12.69
CA GLN A 55 -7.85 3.06 -13.87
C GLN A 55 -7.23 4.43 -13.57
N ARG A 56 -6.27 4.86 -14.39
CA ARG A 56 -5.63 6.17 -14.33
C ARG A 56 -6.51 7.26 -14.95
N ALA A 57 -6.21 8.51 -14.64
CA ALA A 57 -6.91 9.67 -15.19
C ALA A 57 -6.76 9.82 -16.71
N ASP A 58 -5.67 9.30 -17.27
CA ASP A 58 -5.41 9.26 -18.72
C ASP A 58 -6.09 8.09 -19.45
N GLY A 59 -6.84 7.25 -18.73
CA GLY A 59 -7.56 6.10 -19.27
C GLY A 59 -6.76 4.80 -19.28
N ARG A 60 -5.46 4.80 -18.96
CA ARG A 60 -4.68 3.57 -18.77
C ARG A 60 -5.30 2.73 -17.64
N TRP A 61 -5.25 1.42 -17.79
CA TRP A 61 -5.79 0.48 -16.83
C TRP A 61 -4.79 -0.64 -16.55
N PHE A 62 -4.78 -1.14 -15.32
CA PHE A 62 -4.05 -2.36 -14.97
C PHE A 62 -4.71 -3.15 -13.85
N LEU A 63 -4.44 -4.45 -13.85
CA LEU A 63 -4.67 -5.36 -12.73
C LEU A 63 -3.30 -5.87 -12.27
N GLY A 64 -2.90 -5.44 -11.08
CA GLY A 64 -1.61 -5.77 -10.49
C GLY A 64 -1.76 -6.64 -9.25
N ASN A 65 -0.70 -7.38 -8.92
CA ASN A 65 -0.68 -8.25 -7.77
C ASN A 65 0.72 -8.34 -7.13
N PHE A 66 0.77 -8.52 -5.82
CA PHE A 66 2.01 -8.90 -5.12
C PHE A 66 1.72 -9.68 -3.85
N VAL A 67 2.69 -10.51 -3.44
CA VAL A 67 2.73 -11.12 -2.10
C VAL A 67 4.03 -10.68 -1.44
N ALA A 68 3.99 -10.01 -0.30
CA ALA A 68 5.19 -9.44 0.31
C ALA A 68 5.20 -9.63 1.84
N ALA A 69 6.39 -9.90 2.38
CA ALA A 69 6.61 -9.81 3.82
C ALA A 69 6.94 -8.36 4.22
N TYR A 70 6.77 -8.04 5.51
CA TYR A 70 7.12 -6.74 6.09
C TYR A 70 8.60 -6.63 6.51
N ASP A 71 9.49 -7.34 5.81
CA ASP A 71 10.91 -7.51 6.15
C ASP A 71 11.84 -6.48 5.48
N GLY A 72 11.28 -5.54 4.72
CA GLY A 72 12.01 -4.53 3.96
C GLY A 72 12.78 -5.09 2.75
N ARG A 73 12.59 -6.36 2.38
CA ARG A 73 13.22 -6.97 1.21
C ARG A 73 12.33 -6.83 -0.03
N PRO A 74 12.88 -6.85 -1.25
CA PRO A 74 12.07 -6.82 -2.46
C PRO A 74 11.35 -8.16 -2.66
N HIS A 75 10.04 -8.10 -2.90
CA HIS A 75 9.19 -9.22 -3.32
C HIS A 75 8.57 -8.90 -4.67
N SER A 76 8.38 -9.90 -5.52
CA SER A 76 7.91 -9.70 -6.90
C SER A 76 6.53 -9.05 -6.98
N VAL A 77 6.38 -8.15 -7.94
CA VAL A 77 5.13 -7.52 -8.35
C VAL A 77 4.83 -7.93 -9.79
N THR A 78 3.56 -8.17 -10.10
CA THR A 78 3.10 -8.41 -11.47
C THR A 78 1.99 -7.44 -11.85
N GLY A 79 1.87 -7.11 -13.13
CA GLY A 79 0.76 -6.33 -13.69
C GLY A 79 0.72 -4.83 -13.37
N ILE A 80 1.44 -4.35 -12.35
CA ILE A 80 1.60 -2.91 -12.09
C ILE A 80 2.65 -2.36 -13.08
N PRO A 81 2.34 -1.33 -13.89
CA PRO A 81 3.31 -0.74 -14.81
C PRO A 81 4.53 -0.15 -14.10
N ASP A 82 5.66 -0.16 -14.81
CA ASP A 82 6.91 0.51 -14.43
C ASP A 82 7.54 0.06 -13.09
N VAL A 83 7.14 -1.11 -12.58
CA VAL A 83 7.69 -1.73 -11.35
C VAL A 83 7.72 -3.25 -11.49
N ASP A 84 8.70 -3.89 -10.85
CA ASP A 84 8.86 -5.36 -10.81
C ASP A 84 8.85 -5.93 -9.40
N SER A 85 8.95 -5.07 -8.38
CA SER A 85 9.04 -5.50 -6.99
C SER A 85 8.57 -4.44 -6.01
N VAL A 86 8.17 -4.89 -4.82
CA VAL A 86 7.79 -4.05 -3.68
C VAL A 86 8.51 -4.51 -2.43
N SER A 87 8.92 -3.55 -1.61
CA SER A 87 9.45 -3.78 -0.27
C SER A 87 8.54 -3.13 0.75
N LEU A 88 8.11 -3.91 1.75
CA LEU A 88 7.25 -3.44 2.83
C LEU A 88 8.02 -3.47 4.15
N ARG A 89 7.82 -2.46 4.99
CA ARG A 89 8.39 -2.39 6.34
C ARG A 89 7.33 -1.88 7.33
N THR A 90 7.08 -2.64 8.39
CA THR A 90 6.24 -2.18 9.50
C THR A 90 6.93 -1.00 10.21
N ILE A 91 6.16 0.07 10.45
CA ILE A 91 6.58 1.20 11.28
C ILE A 91 5.98 1.05 12.67
N ASP A 92 4.68 0.77 12.73
CA ASP A 92 3.90 0.50 13.93
C ASP A 92 2.66 -0.34 13.56
N ASN A 93 1.72 -0.48 14.49
CA ASN A 93 0.52 -1.30 14.32
C ASN A 93 -0.45 -0.79 13.25
N GLN A 94 -0.33 0.47 12.81
CA GLN A 94 -1.24 1.09 11.85
C GLN A 94 -0.52 1.62 10.62
N SER A 95 0.81 1.56 10.61
CA SER A 95 1.63 2.20 9.59
C SER A 95 2.64 1.27 8.95
N VAL A 96 2.70 1.29 7.62
CA VAL A 96 3.64 0.52 6.80
C VAL A 96 4.31 1.44 5.79
N ASP A 97 5.63 1.33 5.66
CA ASP A 97 6.35 1.92 4.54
C ASP A 97 6.39 0.93 3.36
N ALA A 98 6.02 1.42 2.18
CA ALA A 98 6.13 0.69 0.92
C ALA A 98 7.11 1.40 -0.03
N THR A 99 7.95 0.64 -0.70
CA THR A 99 8.82 1.13 -1.78
C THR A 99 8.68 0.21 -2.97
N PHE A 100 8.27 0.77 -4.11
CA PHE A 100 8.16 0.02 -5.36
C PHE A 100 9.40 0.28 -6.22
N ASN A 101 9.91 -0.77 -6.84
CA ASN A 101 11.17 -0.75 -7.55
C ASN A 101 11.03 -1.28 -8.97
N LEU A 102 11.94 -0.86 -9.83
CA LEU A 102 12.15 -1.41 -11.16
C LEU A 102 13.64 -1.64 -11.34
N ASN A 103 14.04 -2.86 -11.71
CA ASN A 103 15.43 -3.26 -11.87
C ASN A 103 16.30 -2.87 -10.65
N SER A 104 15.79 -3.17 -9.45
CA SER A 104 16.42 -2.84 -8.15
C SER A 104 16.58 -1.34 -7.84
N LYS A 105 15.96 -0.44 -8.62
CA LYS A 105 15.94 1.00 -8.34
C LYS A 105 14.57 1.41 -7.83
N ALA A 106 14.55 2.18 -6.75
CA ALA A 106 13.29 2.70 -6.21
C ALA A 106 12.67 3.72 -7.18
N VAL A 107 11.40 3.49 -7.54
CA VAL A 107 10.63 4.31 -8.50
C VAL A 107 9.72 5.27 -7.75
N PHE A 108 8.95 4.74 -6.79
CA PHE A 108 8.09 5.54 -5.91
C PHE A 108 7.90 4.84 -4.57
N ALA A 109 7.44 5.61 -3.59
CA ALA A 109 7.23 5.12 -2.24
C ALA A 109 6.03 5.78 -1.57
N TYR A 110 5.45 5.04 -0.63
CA TYR A 110 4.36 5.49 0.21
C TYR A 110 4.63 5.17 1.68
N ARG A 111 4.05 5.97 2.55
CA ARG A 111 3.67 5.56 3.90
C ARG A 111 2.17 5.32 3.93
N ALA A 112 1.78 4.08 4.19
CA ALA A 112 0.40 3.70 4.42
C ALA A 112 0.05 3.86 5.90
N VAL A 113 -1.10 4.46 6.19
CA VAL A 113 -1.63 4.64 7.55
C VAL A 113 -3.10 4.25 7.56
N GLN A 114 -3.44 3.24 8.36
CA GLN A 114 -4.83 2.87 8.62
C GLN A 114 -5.39 3.74 9.74
N SER A 115 -6.64 4.19 9.61
CA SER A 115 -7.30 4.93 10.69
C SER A 115 -7.57 4.04 11.91
N ASP A 116 -7.67 4.63 13.09
CA ASP A 116 -7.95 3.92 14.35
C ASP A 116 -9.23 3.08 14.29
N ASP A 117 -10.24 3.56 13.58
CA ASP A 117 -11.52 2.87 13.36
C ASP A 117 -11.46 1.80 12.25
N GLY A 118 -10.32 1.69 11.55
CA GLY A 118 -10.12 0.77 10.44
C GLY A 118 -10.94 1.06 9.19
N HIS A 119 -11.68 2.18 9.12
CA HIS A 119 -12.56 2.50 8.00
C HIS A 119 -11.86 3.22 6.85
N SER A 120 -10.64 3.70 7.04
CA SER A 120 -9.85 4.39 6.01
C SER A 120 -8.41 3.91 5.97
N LEU A 121 -7.84 3.91 4.76
CA LEU A 121 -6.42 3.70 4.51
C LEU A 121 -5.88 4.90 3.73
N THR A 122 -4.84 5.54 4.26
CA THR A 122 -4.24 6.74 3.67
C THR A 122 -2.82 6.45 3.24
N PHE A 123 -2.52 6.67 1.97
CA PHE A 123 -1.17 6.58 1.40
C PHE A 123 -0.61 7.99 1.22
N VAL A 124 0.40 8.32 2.02
CA VAL A 124 1.18 9.56 1.87
C VAL A 124 2.38 9.24 0.99
N ALA A 125 2.52 9.93 -0.14
CA ALA A 125 3.71 9.79 -0.98
C ALA A 125 4.94 10.32 -0.25
N VAL A 126 6.05 9.60 -0.37
CA VAL A 126 7.34 10.01 0.21
C VAL A 126 8.46 9.83 -0.80
N ASP A 127 9.55 10.57 -0.63
CA ASP A 127 10.77 10.36 -1.38
C ASP A 127 11.29 8.92 -1.11
N PRO A 128 11.55 8.10 -2.15
CA PRO A 128 11.91 6.70 -1.95
C PRO A 128 13.23 6.51 -1.19
N GLN A 129 14.14 7.49 -1.24
CA GLN A 129 15.45 7.41 -0.56
C GLN A 129 15.42 8.10 0.79
N SER A 130 15.04 9.37 0.82
CA SER A 130 15.11 10.20 2.03
C SER A 130 13.88 10.08 2.93
N ARG A 131 12.81 9.40 2.47
CA ARG A 131 11.50 9.27 3.14
C ARG A 131 10.83 10.59 3.49
N LYS A 132 11.25 11.70 2.87
CA LYS A 132 10.60 13.01 3.07
C LYS A 132 9.20 12.98 2.50
N ILE A 133 8.24 13.57 3.21
CA ILE A 133 6.85 13.67 2.77
C ILE A 133 6.77 14.49 1.47
N LEU A 134 6.06 13.94 0.49
CA LEU A 134 5.72 14.59 -0.76
C LEU A 134 4.27 15.09 -0.71
N LYS A 135 3.84 15.78 -1.77
CA LYS A 135 2.55 16.48 -1.79
C LYS A 135 1.34 15.59 -2.09
N SER A 136 1.53 14.33 -2.45
CA SER A 136 0.39 13.45 -2.80
C SER A 136 -0.10 12.66 -1.59
N VAL A 137 -1.42 12.65 -1.40
CA VAL A 137 -2.13 11.85 -0.40
C VAL A 137 -3.27 11.12 -1.10
N VAL A 138 -3.29 9.80 -1.01
CA VAL A 138 -4.30 8.96 -1.65
C VAL A 138 -5.09 8.25 -0.57
N VAL A 139 -6.40 8.45 -0.54
CA VAL A 139 -7.26 7.96 0.54
C VAL A 139 -8.19 6.91 -0.02
N TYR A 140 -8.37 5.83 0.72
CA TYR A 140 -9.31 4.76 0.41
C TYR A 140 -10.26 4.57 1.58
N ASP A 141 -11.52 4.32 1.27
CA ASP A 141 -12.50 3.86 2.24
C ASP A 141 -12.59 2.34 2.20
N ARG A 142 -12.81 1.72 3.35
CA ARG A 142 -13.06 0.29 3.44
C ARG A 142 -14.43 -0.03 2.82
N LYS A 143 -14.51 -1.15 2.08
CA LYS A 143 -15.80 -1.71 1.62
C LYS A 143 -16.53 -2.47 2.73
#